data_AF-A0A7W8W416-F1
#
_entry.id   AF-A0A7W8W416-F1
#
_cell.length_a   1.000
_cell.length_b   1.000
_cell.length_c   1.000
_cell.angle_alpha   90.00
_cell.angle_beta   90.00
_cell.angle_gamma   90.00
#
_symmetry.space_group_name_H-M   'P 1'
#
loop_
_entity.id
_entity.type
_entity.pdbx_description
1 polymer ?
#
loop_
_entity_poly.entity_id
_entity_poly.type
_entity_poly.pdbx_seq_one_letter_code
_entity_poly.pdbx_strand_id
1 'polypeptide(L)' 'MTPAEFEAALAQLGWKQSDFCRMADVDKNTPSRWVKGHTPIPGWAARFLAMALEIHRLATLIEPPKA' A
#
# COMPACT_ATOMS: atom_id res chain seq x y z
N MET A 1 4.92 -8.14 7.16
CA MET A 1 5.70 -7.39 6.16
C MET A 1 6.64 -6.45 6.87
N THR A 2 7.79 -6.16 6.27
CA THR A 2 8.76 -5.18 6.76
C THR A 2 8.40 -3.76 6.30
N PRO A 3 8.95 -2.71 6.92
CA PRO A 3 8.86 -1.34 6.41
C PRO A 3 9.21 -1.19 4.92
N ALA A 4 10.30 -1.83 4.48
CA ALA A 4 10.74 -1.78 3.09
C ALA A 4 9.73 -2.44 2.14
N GLU A 5 9.15 -3.57 2.53
CA GLU A 5 8.09 -4.23 1.76
C GLU A 5 6.82 -3.37 1.68
N PHE A 6 6.47 -2.68 2.77
CA PHE A 6 5.34 -1.75 2.79
C PHE A 6 5.56 -0.59 1.82
N GLU A 7 6.72 0.07 1.87
CA GLU A 7 7.05 1.17 0.96
C GLU A 7 7.14 0.71 -0.50
N ALA A 8 7.69 -0.48 -0.76
CA ALA A 8 7.74 -1.05 -2.10
C ALA A 8 6.33 -1.33 -2.67
N ALA A 9 5.40 -1.83 -1.85
CA ALA A 9 4.01 -2.03 -2.26
C ALA A 9 3.31 -0.71 -2.59
N LEU A 10 3.54 0.34 -1.80
CA LEU A 10 3.01 1.67 -2.10
C LEU A 10 3.58 2.23 -3.41
N ALA A 11 4.88 2.09 -3.63
CA ALA A 11 5.54 2.54 -4.85
C ALA A 11 4.97 1.85 -6.11
N GLN A 12 4.72 0.53 -6.04
CA GLN A 12 4.09 -0.22 -7.13
C GLN A 12 2.68 0.26 -7.45
N LEU A 13 1.91 0.68 -6.44
CA LEU A 13 0.58 1.26 -6.61
C LEU A 13 0.60 2.74 -7.03
N GLY A 14 1.78 3.36 -7.10
CA GLY A 14 1.92 4.81 -7.29
C GLY A 14 1.39 5.62 -6.11
N TRP A 15 1.31 5.02 -4.92
CA TRP A 15 0.76 5.62 -3.71
C TRP A 15 1.83 6.24 -2.82
N LYS A 16 1.47 7.35 -2.16
CA LYS A 16 2.15 7.88 -0.97
C LYS A 16 1.53 7.26 0.29
N GLN A 17 2.21 7.39 1.43
CA GLN A 17 1.64 6.99 2.72
C GLN A 17 0.29 7.67 3.01
N SER A 18 0.08 8.91 2.54
CA SER A 18 -1.21 9.61 2.67
C SER A 18 -2.32 8.95 1.86
N ASP A 19 -2.00 8.35 0.72
CA ASP A 19 -2.98 7.67 -0.13
C ASP A 19 -3.41 6.37 0.56
N PHE A 20 -2.44 5.62 1.11
CA PHE A 20 -2.72 4.47 1.96
C PHE A 20 -3.63 4.83 3.15
N CYS A 21 -3.37 5.94 3.84
CA CYS A 21 -4.22 6.38 4.95
C CYS A 21 -5.68 6.59 4.54
N ARG A 22 -5.91 7.19 3.37
CA ARG A 22 -7.27 7.39 2.83
C ARG A 22 -7.94 6.08 2.41
N MET A 23 -7.18 5.17 1.81
CA MET A 23 -7.70 3.91 1.29
C MET A 23 -7.98 2.87 2.39
N ALA A 24 -7.12 2.82 3.41
CA ALA A 24 -7.21 1.87 4.52
C ALA A 24 -7.91 2.45 5.77
N ASP A 25 -8.37 3.71 5.70
CA ASP A 25 -9.01 4.47 6.77
C ASP A 25 -8.23 4.43 8.10
N VAL A 26 -6.97 4.88 8.05
CA VAL A 26 -6.09 4.98 9.23
C VAL A 26 -5.55 6.39 9.43
N ASP A 27 -5.19 6.73 10.66
CA ASP A 27 -4.58 8.03 10.98
C ASP A 27 -3.26 8.24 10.21
N LYS A 28 -3.02 9.49 9.81
CA LYS A 28 -1.84 9.91 9.04
C LYS A 28 -0.50 9.52 9.64
N ASN A 29 -0.41 9.39 10.97
CA ASN A 29 0.83 9.04 11.66
C ASN A 29 1.07 7.53 11.70
N THR A 30 0.04 6.73 11.42
CA THR A 30 0.09 5.26 11.54
C THR A 30 1.16 4.66 10.64
N PRO A 31 1.20 4.93 9.31
CA PRO A 31 2.25 4.39 8.45
C PRO A 31 3.63 4.94 8.78
N SER A 32 3.73 6.21 9.20
CA SER A 32 5.01 6.81 9.59
C SER A 32 5.63 6.09 10.78
N ARG A 33 4.81 5.70 11.77
CA ARG A 33 5.27 4.92 12.94
C ARG A 33 5.73 3.51 12.56
N TRP A 34 5.07 2.88 11.60
CA TRP A 34 5.49 1.59 11.06
C TRP A 34 6.83 1.66 10.37
N VAL A 35 7.00 2.63 9.47
CA VAL A 35 8.23 2.79 8.69
C VAL A 35 9.43 3.08 9.58
N LYS A 36 9.24 3.85 10.65
CA LYS A 36 10.26 4.15 11.66
C LYS A 36 10.48 3.04 12.69
N GLY A 37 9.72 1.95 12.62
CA GLY A 37 9.81 0.83 13.56
C GLY A 37 9.30 1.13 14.97
N HIS A 38 8.55 2.22 15.17
CA HIS A 38 7.94 2.53 16.47
C HIS A 38 6.84 1.54 16.85
N THR A 39 6.12 1.03 15.85
CA THR A 39 5.11 -0.01 16.02
C THR A 39 5.20 -1.03 14.88
N PRO A 40 4.96 -2.32 15.15
CA PRO A 40 4.96 -3.33 14.10
C PRO A 40 3.80 -3.09 13.12
N ILE A 41 4.02 -3.46 11.86
CA ILE A 41 2.97 -3.42 10.84
C ILE A 41 1.96 -4.54 11.13
N PRO A 42 0.67 -4.22 11.32
CA PRO A 42 -0.35 -5.24 11.54
C PRO A 42 -0.50 -6.16 10.34
N GLY A 43 -0.80 -7.44 10.59
CA GLY A 43 -0.95 -8.43 9.52
C GLY A 43 -2.05 -8.10 8.49
N TRP A 44 -3.08 -7.34 8.89
CA TRP A 44 -4.12 -6.89 7.97
C TRP A 44 -3.59 -5.94 6.89
N ALA A 45 -2.59 -5.10 7.20
CA ALA A 45 -2.05 -4.12 6.24
C ALA A 45 -1.37 -4.84 5.07
N ALA A 46 -0.68 -5.95 5.36
CA ALA A 46 -0.11 -6.80 4.32
C ALA A 46 -1.18 -7.43 3.42
N ARG A 47 -2.27 -7.93 4.01
CA ARG A 47 -3.40 -8.51 3.24
C ARG A 47 -4.13 -7.45 2.40
N PHE A 48 -4.30 -6.26 2.95
CA PHE A 48 -4.89 -5.12 2.25
C PHE A 48 -4.08 -4.72 1.03
N LEU A 49 -2.75 -4.55 1.19
CA LEU A 49 -1.87 -4.18 0.08
C LEU A 49 -1.77 -5.28 -0.97
N ALA A 50 -1.74 -6.54 -0.56
CA ALA A 50 -1.78 -7.66 -1.52
C ALA A 50 -3.06 -7.62 -2.38
N MET A 51 -4.22 -7.34 -1.78
CA MET A 51 -5.48 -7.16 -2.52
C MET A 51 -5.43 -5.95 -3.45
N ALA A 52 -4.92 -4.80 -2.99
CA ALA A 52 -4.81 -3.60 -3.80
C ALA A 52 -3.89 -3.80 -5.01
N LEU A 53 -2.75 -4.47 -4.81
CA LEU A 53 -1.81 -4.83 -5.88
C LEU A 53 -2.46 -5.76 -6.91
N GLU A 54 -3.26 -6.73 -6.47
CA GLU A 54 -3.94 -7.63 -7.39
C GLU A 54 -5.03 -6.91 -8.19
N ILE A 55 -5.79 -6.01 -7.56
CA ILE A 55 -6.76 -5.15 -8.28
C ILE A 55 -6.04 -4.28 -9.31
N HIS A 56 -4.91 -3.68 -8.94
CA HIS A 56 -4.10 -2.87 -9.86
C HIS A 56 -3.60 -3.70 -11.05
N ARG A 57 -3.09 -4.91 -10.79
CA ARG A 57 -2.67 -5.86 -11.83
C ARG A 57 -3.82 -6.20 -12.77
N LEU A 58 -5.01 -6.53 -12.24
CA LEU A 58 -6.18 -6.84 -13.04
C LEU A 58 -6.66 -5.65 -13.88
N ALA A 59 -6.61 -4.43 -13.34
CA ALA A 59 -6.98 -3.22 -14.07
C ALA A 59 -6.12 -3.01 -15.33
N THR A 60 -4.83 -3.32 -15.27
CA THR A 60 -3.93 -3.23 -16.44
C THR A 60 -4.27 -4.20 -17.58
N LEU A 61 -5.08 -5.23 -17.32
CA LEU A 61 -5.56 -6.16 -18.35
C LEU A 61 -6.84 -5.67 -19.04
N ILE A 62 -7.58 -4.78 -18.41
CA ILE A 62 -8.88 -4.27 -18.88
C ILE A 62 -8.68 -2.96 -19.63
N GLU A 63 -7.80 -2.08 -19.14
CA GLU A 63 -7.46 -0.83 -19.83
C GLU A 63 -6.49 -1.15 -20.99
N PRO A 64 -6.85 -0.84 -22.26
CA PRO A 64 -5.89 -0.99 -23.35
C PRO A 64 -4.65 -0.12 -23.05
N PRO A 65 -3.43 -0.59 -23.33
CA PRO A 65 -2.23 0.22 -23.16
C PRO A 65 -2.43 1.55 -23.88
N LYS A 66 -2.20 2.67 -23.19
CA LYS A 66 -2.21 3.98 -23.84
C LYS A 66 -1.20 3.94 -24.99
N ALA A 67 -1.69 4.13 -26.21
CA ALA A 67 -0.92 4.19 -27.44
C ALA A 67 0.03 5.40 -27.44
#